data_AF-A0A1C3ENE6-F1
#
_entry.id   AF-A0A1C3ENE6-F1
#
_cell.length_a   1.000
_cell.length_b   1.000
_cell.length_c   1.000
_cell.angle_alpha   90.00
_cell.angle_beta   90.00
_cell.angle_gamma   90.00
#
_symmetry.space_group_name_H-M   'P 1'
#
loop_
_entity.id
_entity.type
_entity.pdbx_description
1 polymer ?
#
loop_
_entity_poly.entity_id
_entity_poly.type
_entity_poly.pdbx_seq_one_letter_code
_entity_poly.pdbx_strand_id
1 'polypeptide(L)'
;MKNLWLPPRLTGESSFQQLSHYIGIEELNGVKPAVPDLISQLSVLPQSKALAWLCWLSSYISQPENKDIQAQINLCKEFLPPHFQDAYRRHIESETHELGSPGRLFHIQQIWLMVQMTVICCKDETVEIPHMEFVHKIAVASLMANTILIQIDDVVRPEPLEENNFEQWCIANFLPLHGVNTEIDTLYRSHTIWFESAKSKQVIENASQLGIEPQLENAFSTAHGISLKEFFTLLVAIRIFFESQILKDPTSPHLWDATSHFGEAFNADFIKIAMPLISQTPKELSIRLMGNRQSWATDLSPLRDYPLLQISDGKYCCPDLSLLRNAVADRTSKLLADAYPPQKFRSLYGRIFEDYLQRIVDDFAPRSETLVSHSFFGPKFNGGNDEAGDCILHYDDVAIVMEWKSNRLSAHQKYGASATDLAQGIRDILAKSTEKNGKENQRKGVRQLCTVIKRMLSGELVRAENQQPTDLSRCSMYFPVVVVAEEALAMNCSRDLIQERFNEFLRTAQCDTTRIGPVMIFSITDFEILQAVACRKPVRRLFEGFGAYLKDHGTGNPSGGFSEYVYNTSCDTSLLPIRNRSIYQIYADELISRLDSNNNKQ
;
A
#
# COMPACT_ATOMS: atom_id res chain seq x y z
N MET A 1 21.82 9.78 10.29
CA MET A 1 21.01 9.03 9.29
C MET A 1 20.66 7.59 9.70
N LYS A 2 21.39 6.89 10.60
CA LYS A 2 21.10 5.47 10.98
C LYS A 2 19.93 5.23 11.96
N ASN A 3 19.36 6.27 12.59
CA ASN A 3 18.37 6.14 13.69
C ASN A 3 16.95 6.66 13.36
N LEU A 4 16.64 7.03 12.11
CA LEU A 4 15.40 7.76 11.75
C LEU A 4 14.23 6.87 11.29
N TRP A 5 14.36 5.54 11.41
CA TRP A 5 13.37 4.58 10.88
C TRP A 5 12.88 3.57 11.91
N LEU A 6 13.02 3.89 13.20
CA LEU A 6 12.48 3.06 14.29
C LEU A 6 11.02 3.44 14.53
N PRO A 7 10.02 2.61 14.16
CA PRO A 7 8.87 2.53 15.04
C PRO A 7 9.43 2.19 16.44
N PRO A 8 9.05 2.93 17.50
CA PRO A 8 9.46 2.60 18.87
C PRO A 8 9.15 1.12 19.15
N ARG A 9 9.90 0.44 20.04
CA ARG A 9 9.57 -0.93 20.45
C ARG A 9 8.15 -0.93 21.02
N LEU A 10 7.21 -1.40 20.22
CA LEU A 10 5.78 -1.35 20.47
C LEU A 10 5.40 -2.50 21.41
N THR A 11 5.30 -2.23 22.71
CA THR A 11 4.73 -3.19 23.69
C THR A 11 3.24 -2.93 23.87
N GLY A 12 2.41 -3.85 23.35
CA GLY A 12 1.03 -4.22 23.71
C GLY A 12 -0.04 -3.12 23.84
N GLU A 13 0.12 -2.19 24.77
CA GLU A 13 -0.87 -1.13 25.07
C GLU A 13 -0.34 0.26 24.69
N SER A 14 0.95 0.52 24.94
CA SER A 14 1.62 1.80 24.60
C SER A 14 1.75 2.06 23.09
N SER A 15 1.73 1.00 22.29
CA SER A 15 1.95 1.06 20.85
C SER A 15 0.76 1.60 20.06
N PHE A 16 -0.45 1.36 20.56
CA PHE A 16 -1.68 1.81 19.94
C PHE A 16 -1.98 3.27 20.21
N GLN A 17 -1.70 3.75 21.43
CA GLN A 17 -1.76 5.19 21.74
C GLN A 17 -0.78 6.00 20.87
N GLN A 18 0.33 5.39 20.45
CA GLN A 18 1.33 6.03 19.60
C GLN A 18 1.01 6.03 18.10
N LEU A 19 0.13 5.14 17.63
CA LEU A 19 -0.12 5.01 16.19
C LEU A 19 -0.86 6.20 15.58
N SER A 20 -1.45 7.08 16.39
CA SER A 20 -2.12 8.29 15.89
C SER A 20 -2.66 9.19 16.99
N HIS A 21 -1.89 9.50 18.04
CA HIS A 21 -2.26 10.65 18.87
C HIS A 21 -2.06 11.92 18.03
N TYR A 22 -3.16 12.43 17.50
CA TYR A 22 -3.20 13.63 16.68
C TYR A 22 -3.67 14.80 17.52
N ILE A 23 -2.90 15.87 17.52
CA ILE A 23 -3.22 16.99 18.39
C ILE A 23 -4.32 17.84 17.76
N GLY A 24 -5.48 17.83 18.42
CA GLY A 24 -6.67 18.56 18.00
C GLY A 24 -6.68 20.00 18.50
N ILE A 25 -7.54 20.84 17.92
CA ILE A 25 -7.78 22.17 18.48
C ILE A 25 -8.41 22.08 19.88
N GLU A 26 -9.26 21.08 20.14
CA GLU A 26 -9.91 20.82 21.43
C GLU A 26 -8.91 20.60 22.55
N GLU A 27 -7.81 19.91 22.30
CA GLU A 27 -6.76 19.68 23.29
C GLU A 27 -5.96 20.95 23.60
N LEU A 28 -5.78 21.83 22.60
CA LEU A 28 -4.98 23.05 22.76
C LEU A 28 -5.76 24.21 23.38
N ASN A 29 -7.07 24.31 23.13
CA ASN A 29 -7.86 25.45 23.60
C ASN A 29 -9.24 25.11 24.19
N GLY A 30 -9.59 23.83 24.30
CA GLY A 30 -10.88 23.36 24.83
C GLY A 30 -12.07 23.54 23.90
N VAL A 31 -11.87 23.99 22.65
CA VAL A 31 -12.94 24.18 21.68
C VAL A 31 -13.13 22.91 20.87
N LYS A 32 -14.36 22.39 20.86
CA LYS A 32 -14.74 21.26 20.01
C LYS A 32 -15.36 21.75 18.70
N PRO A 33 -14.59 21.89 17.60
CA PRO A 33 -15.12 22.33 16.33
C PRO A 33 -16.04 21.26 15.73
N ALA A 34 -17.03 21.72 14.98
CA ALA A 34 -17.82 20.92 14.06
C ALA A 34 -17.39 21.20 12.61
N VAL A 35 -17.86 20.36 11.68
CA VAL A 35 -17.61 20.53 10.23
C VAL A 35 -17.97 21.93 9.71
N PRO A 36 -19.10 22.56 10.12
CA PRO A 36 -19.42 23.94 9.70
C PRO A 36 -18.37 24.98 10.11
N ASP A 37 -17.72 24.80 11.26
CA ASP A 37 -16.66 25.71 11.72
C ASP A 37 -15.43 25.60 10.81
N LEU A 38 -15.04 24.37 10.45
CA LEU A 38 -13.96 24.13 9.49
C LEU A 38 -14.28 24.74 8.12
N ILE A 39 -15.50 24.56 7.64
CA ILE A 39 -15.98 25.17 6.39
C ILE A 39 -15.89 26.69 6.47
N SER A 40 -16.34 27.30 7.57
CA SER A 40 -16.27 28.74 7.76
C SER A 40 -14.83 29.24 7.69
N GLN A 41 -13.92 28.56 8.38
CA GLN A 41 -12.49 28.88 8.39
C GLN A 41 -11.85 28.78 7.00
N LEU A 42 -12.19 27.75 6.22
CA LEU A 42 -11.64 27.52 4.88
C LEU A 42 -12.27 28.42 3.81
N SER A 43 -13.57 28.73 3.89
CA SER A 43 -14.32 29.44 2.85
C SER A 43 -13.80 30.85 2.53
N VAL A 44 -13.02 31.45 3.43
CA VAL A 44 -12.40 32.76 3.24
C VAL A 44 -11.07 32.70 2.47
N LEU A 45 -10.58 31.50 2.14
CA LEU A 45 -9.29 31.29 1.49
C LEU A 45 -9.46 31.10 -0.04
N PRO A 46 -8.54 31.64 -0.87
CA PRO A 46 -8.51 31.35 -2.30
C PRO A 46 -8.27 29.85 -2.54
N GLN A 47 -9.14 29.19 -3.30
CA GLN A 47 -9.12 27.74 -3.49
C GLN A 47 -7.78 27.24 -4.06
N SER A 48 -7.33 27.82 -5.16
CA SER A 48 -6.08 27.45 -5.85
C SER A 48 -4.87 27.59 -4.92
N LYS A 49 -4.79 28.70 -4.17
CA LYS A 49 -3.71 28.98 -3.22
C LYS A 49 -3.72 28.01 -2.04
N ALA A 50 -4.90 27.73 -1.47
CA ALA A 50 -5.09 26.77 -0.39
C ALA A 50 -4.68 25.35 -0.82
N LEU A 51 -5.11 24.90 -2.00
CA LEU A 51 -4.74 23.60 -2.54
C LEU A 51 -3.24 23.49 -2.79
N ALA A 52 -2.63 24.49 -3.41
CA ALA A 52 -1.18 24.50 -3.64
C ALA A 52 -0.41 24.35 -2.31
N TRP A 53 -0.80 25.12 -1.29
CA TRP A 53 -0.14 25.09 0.01
C TRP A 53 -0.34 23.77 0.75
N LEU A 54 -1.56 23.20 0.73
CA LEU A 54 -1.83 21.89 1.34
C LEU A 54 -1.05 20.76 0.65
N CYS A 55 -0.97 20.77 -0.69
CA CYS A 55 -0.19 19.79 -1.45
C CYS A 55 1.31 19.88 -1.14
N TRP A 56 1.83 21.11 -0.99
CA TRP A 56 3.20 21.33 -0.55
C TRP A 56 3.42 20.83 0.88
N LEU A 57 2.55 21.19 1.83
CA LEU A 57 2.67 20.75 3.22
C LEU A 57 2.65 19.22 3.33
N SER A 58 1.74 18.56 2.61
CA SER A 58 1.69 17.10 2.48
C SER A 58 3.03 16.51 2.05
N SER A 59 3.63 17.09 1.01
CA SER A 59 4.90 16.61 0.48
C SER A 59 6.08 16.89 1.42
N TYR A 60 6.03 18.00 2.16
CA TYR A 60 7.01 18.39 3.17
C TYR A 60 6.98 17.44 4.37
N ILE A 61 5.81 17.21 4.98
CA ILE A 61 5.67 16.34 6.17
C ILE A 61 5.86 14.85 5.85
N SER A 62 5.81 14.49 4.56
CA SER A 62 6.10 13.13 4.10
C SER A 62 7.61 12.82 4.08
N GLN A 63 8.47 13.84 4.12
CA GLN A 63 9.92 13.61 4.17
C GLN A 63 10.33 13.01 5.52
N PRO A 64 11.20 11.99 5.56
CA PRO A 64 11.61 11.31 6.79
C PRO A 64 12.14 12.27 7.87
N GLU A 65 12.94 13.26 7.48
CA GLU A 65 13.50 14.31 8.34
C GLU A 65 12.44 15.24 8.95
N ASN A 66 11.25 15.32 8.35
CA ASN A 66 10.18 16.21 8.80
C ASN A 66 9.09 15.49 9.61
N LYS A 67 9.25 14.17 9.83
CA LYS A 67 8.33 13.35 10.64
C LYS A 67 8.65 13.39 12.14
N ASP A 68 9.81 13.93 12.53
CA ASP A 68 10.21 13.98 13.94
C ASP A 68 9.50 15.11 14.72
N ILE A 69 9.49 15.00 16.05
CA ILE A 69 8.85 15.99 16.93
C ILE A 69 9.45 17.38 16.75
N GLN A 70 10.76 17.48 16.51
CA GLN A 70 11.43 18.78 16.44
C GLN A 70 11.01 19.53 15.17
N ALA A 71 10.83 18.82 14.06
CA ALA A 71 10.25 19.35 12.84
C ALA A 71 8.81 19.81 13.08
N GLN A 72 7.97 19.02 13.78
CA GLN A 72 6.60 19.42 14.14
C GLN A 72 6.57 20.69 15.01
N ILE A 73 7.48 20.81 15.98
CA ILE A 73 7.65 22.02 16.81
C ILE A 73 8.03 23.22 15.94
N ASN A 74 8.94 23.04 14.98
CA ASN A 74 9.37 24.12 14.09
C ASN A 74 8.21 24.59 13.19
N LEU A 75 7.45 23.65 12.62
CA LEU A 75 6.25 23.97 11.83
C LEU A 75 5.20 24.69 12.68
N CYS A 76 5.01 24.29 13.94
CA CYS A 76 4.12 24.99 14.86
C CYS A 76 4.56 26.45 15.07
N LYS A 77 5.84 26.69 15.36
CA LYS A 77 6.38 28.06 15.55
C LYS A 77 6.22 28.94 14.32
N GLU A 78 6.30 28.35 13.13
CA GLU A 78 6.21 29.08 11.87
C GLU A 78 4.76 29.33 11.45
N PHE A 79 3.87 28.34 11.63
CA PHE A 79 2.55 28.35 11.00
C PHE A 79 1.39 28.65 11.94
N LEU A 80 1.51 28.38 13.24
CA LEU A 80 0.41 28.64 14.15
C LEU A 80 0.41 30.08 14.67
N PRO A 81 -0.77 30.67 14.95
CA PRO A 81 -0.85 31.92 15.70
C PRO A 81 -0.15 31.82 17.07
N PRO A 82 0.42 32.91 17.63
CA PRO A 82 1.21 32.87 18.86
C PRO A 82 0.55 32.15 20.05
N HIS A 83 -0.76 32.35 20.26
CA HIS A 83 -1.49 31.71 21.35
C HIS A 83 -1.59 30.17 21.20
N PHE A 84 -1.66 29.66 19.98
CA PHE A 84 -1.61 28.21 19.71
C PHE A 84 -0.18 27.66 19.84
N GLN A 85 0.84 28.45 19.50
CA GLN A 85 2.23 28.06 19.71
C GLN A 85 2.52 27.83 21.20
N ASP A 86 2.05 28.74 22.05
CA ASP A 86 2.21 28.63 23.51
C ASP A 86 1.38 27.49 24.10
N ALA A 87 0.18 27.23 23.56
CA ALA A 87 -0.63 26.09 23.96
C ALA A 87 0.04 24.75 23.60
N TYR A 88 0.52 24.62 22.36
CA TYR A 88 1.20 23.42 21.88
C TYR A 88 2.49 23.15 22.64
N ARG A 89 3.29 24.20 22.92
CA ARG A 89 4.50 24.07 23.75
C ARG A 89 4.17 23.52 25.14
N ARG A 90 3.16 24.09 25.81
CA ARG A 90 2.73 23.62 27.14
C ARG A 90 2.24 22.17 27.10
N HIS A 91 1.50 21.80 26.06
CA HIS A 91 1.01 20.43 25.86
C HIS A 91 2.18 19.44 25.71
N ILE A 92 3.18 19.75 24.89
CA ILE A 92 4.40 18.91 24.79
C ILE A 92 5.13 18.82 26.14
N GLU A 93 5.29 19.94 26.84
CA GLU A 93 5.95 19.99 28.15
C GLU A 93 5.20 19.17 29.22
N SER A 94 3.86 19.08 29.14
CA SER A 94 3.07 18.27 30.08
C SER A 94 3.01 16.79 29.72
N GLU A 95 2.86 16.43 28.45
CA GLU A 95 2.61 15.03 28.04
C GLU A 95 3.87 14.19 27.82
N THR A 96 5.02 14.83 27.61
CA THR A 96 6.31 14.13 27.50
C THR A 96 6.67 13.28 28.74
N HIS A 97 5.91 13.43 29.83
CA HIS A 97 6.08 12.67 31.06
C HIS A 97 5.23 11.39 31.18
N GLU A 98 4.09 11.25 30.46
CA GLU A 98 3.11 10.18 30.74
C GLU A 98 2.88 9.19 29.59
N LEU A 99 2.78 9.64 28.34
CA LEU A 99 2.32 8.79 27.21
C LEU A 99 3.43 8.42 26.20
N GLY A 100 4.65 8.92 26.40
CA GLY A 100 5.83 8.56 25.60
C GLY A 100 5.80 9.01 24.14
N SER A 101 4.74 9.71 23.68
CA SER A 101 4.68 10.37 22.38
C SER A 101 3.95 11.71 22.48
N PRO A 102 4.59 12.81 22.06
CA PRO A 102 4.11 14.21 22.19
C PRO A 102 3.00 14.60 21.21
N GLY A 103 2.34 13.62 20.57
CA GLY A 103 1.38 13.82 19.50
C GLY A 103 1.94 14.43 18.20
N ARG A 104 1.22 14.25 17.09
CA ARG A 104 1.56 14.89 15.80
C ARG A 104 0.53 15.97 15.45
N LEU A 105 1.02 17.12 15.03
CA LEU A 105 0.17 18.26 14.67
C LEU A 105 -0.26 18.18 13.19
N PHE A 106 0.71 17.95 12.32
CA PHE A 106 0.49 17.78 10.88
C PHE A 106 0.73 16.33 10.47
N HIS A 107 -0.24 15.73 9.80
CA HIS A 107 -0.13 14.37 9.26
C HIS A 107 -0.93 14.22 7.96
N ILE A 108 -0.60 13.21 7.17
CA ILE A 108 -1.10 13.09 5.80
C ILE A 108 -2.63 12.98 5.71
N GLN A 109 -3.25 12.25 6.65
CA GLN A 109 -4.70 12.04 6.68
C GLN A 109 -5.49 13.34 6.93
N GLN A 110 -4.98 14.19 7.83
CA GLN A 110 -5.50 15.54 8.03
C GLN A 110 -5.40 16.37 6.74
N ILE A 111 -4.27 16.31 6.04
CA ILE A 111 -4.09 17.06 4.80
C ILE A 111 -5.03 16.57 3.70
N TRP A 112 -5.31 15.26 3.61
CA TRP A 112 -6.31 14.76 2.67
C TRP A 112 -7.70 15.30 2.97
N LEU A 113 -8.15 15.25 4.24
CA LEU A 113 -9.43 15.84 4.63
C LEU A 113 -9.47 17.33 4.26
N MET A 114 -8.40 18.07 4.56
CA MET A 114 -8.26 19.49 4.24
C MET A 114 -8.34 19.78 2.74
N VAL A 115 -7.68 18.98 1.89
CA VAL A 115 -7.77 19.10 0.42
C VAL A 115 -9.20 18.88 -0.05
N GLN A 116 -9.86 17.84 0.46
CA GLN A 116 -11.25 17.54 0.10
C GLN A 116 -12.21 18.65 0.53
N MET A 117 -12.07 19.18 1.74
CA MET A 117 -12.89 20.27 2.25
C MET A 117 -12.64 21.57 1.49
N THR A 118 -11.38 21.89 1.18
CA THR A 118 -10.99 23.06 0.38
C THR A 118 -11.64 23.05 -1.01
N VAL A 119 -11.68 21.89 -1.65
CA VAL A 119 -12.36 21.71 -2.95
C VAL A 119 -13.85 22.01 -2.87
N ILE A 120 -14.48 21.70 -1.74
CA ILE A 120 -15.93 21.85 -1.55
C ILE A 120 -16.32 23.27 -1.16
N CYS A 121 -15.55 23.94 -0.30
CA CYS A 121 -15.98 25.19 0.33
C CYS A 121 -15.23 26.45 -0.12
N CYS A 122 -14.02 26.35 -0.66
CA CYS A 122 -13.25 27.52 -1.09
C CYS A 122 -13.65 27.97 -2.51
N LYS A 123 -13.44 29.25 -2.80
CA LYS A 123 -13.55 29.84 -4.14
C LYS A 123 -12.36 30.76 -4.41
N ASP A 124 -11.93 30.90 -5.65
CA ASP A 124 -10.83 31.81 -6.01
C ASP A 124 -11.23 33.30 -5.98
N GLU A 125 -12.53 33.61 -5.94
CA GLU A 125 -13.07 34.98 -5.91
C GLU A 125 -12.98 35.65 -4.52
N THR A 126 -12.08 35.20 -3.65
CA THR A 126 -11.95 35.71 -2.27
C THR A 126 -11.01 36.91 -2.19
N VAL A 127 -11.17 37.72 -1.13
CA VAL A 127 -10.32 38.90 -0.87
C VAL A 127 -8.89 38.45 -0.62
N GLU A 128 -7.91 39.16 -1.20
CA GLU A 128 -6.50 38.88 -0.94
C GLU A 128 -6.19 39.06 0.55
N ILE A 129 -5.67 38.01 1.15
CA ILE A 129 -5.27 37.96 2.56
C ILE A 129 -3.74 37.95 2.68
N PRO A 130 -3.17 38.69 3.66
CA PRO A 130 -1.74 38.67 3.93
C PRO A 130 -1.20 37.25 4.08
N HIS A 131 0.01 36.99 3.59
CA HIS A 131 0.58 35.64 3.55
C HIS A 131 0.58 34.94 4.92
N MET A 132 1.02 35.63 5.97
CA MET A 132 1.03 35.04 7.33
C MET A 132 -0.38 34.78 7.86
N GLU A 133 -1.35 35.63 7.55
CA GLU A 133 -2.74 35.38 7.93
C GLU A 133 -3.30 34.14 7.20
N PHE A 134 -2.98 33.99 5.91
CA PHE A 134 -3.33 32.79 5.15
C PHE A 134 -2.73 31.52 5.76
N VAL A 135 -1.43 31.54 6.08
CA VAL A 135 -0.74 30.40 6.71
C VAL A 135 -1.37 30.05 8.06
N HIS A 136 -1.58 31.06 8.93
CA HIS A 136 -2.25 30.89 10.21
C HIS A 136 -3.64 30.27 10.06
N LYS A 137 -4.42 30.71 9.06
CA LYS A 137 -5.77 30.17 8.82
C LYS A 137 -5.75 28.71 8.40
N ILE A 138 -4.82 28.31 7.52
CA ILE A 138 -4.65 26.90 7.16
C ILE A 138 -4.23 26.07 8.38
N ALA A 139 -3.24 26.54 9.16
CA ALA A 139 -2.75 25.80 10.32
C ALA A 139 -3.83 25.58 11.39
N VAL A 140 -4.66 26.60 11.66
CA VAL A 140 -5.82 26.47 12.56
C VAL A 140 -6.86 25.51 11.99
N ALA A 141 -7.16 25.60 10.69
CA ALA A 141 -8.09 24.68 10.04
C ALA A 141 -7.59 23.22 10.09
N SER A 142 -6.28 23.00 9.96
CA SER A 142 -5.64 21.70 10.17
C SER A 142 -5.89 21.16 11.59
N LEU A 143 -5.70 21.97 12.64
CA LEU A 143 -6.03 21.56 14.01
C LEU A 143 -7.51 21.19 14.18
N MET A 144 -8.41 21.94 13.53
CA MET A 144 -9.84 21.62 13.52
C MET A 144 -10.12 20.29 12.81
N ALA A 145 -9.44 20.03 11.70
CA ALA A 145 -9.53 18.78 10.96
C ALA A 145 -9.08 17.57 11.80
N ASN A 146 -8.05 17.71 12.64
CA ASN A 146 -7.65 16.63 13.58
C ASN A 146 -8.78 16.29 14.54
N THR A 147 -9.38 17.30 15.17
CA THR A 147 -10.51 17.08 16.09
C THR A 147 -11.71 16.46 15.36
N ILE A 148 -12.00 16.88 14.13
CA ILE A 148 -13.08 16.28 13.33
C ILE A 148 -12.76 14.82 12.95
N LEU A 149 -11.52 14.49 12.62
CA LEU A 149 -11.10 13.11 12.35
C LEU A 149 -11.27 12.22 13.59
N ILE A 150 -10.84 12.70 14.76
CA ILE A 150 -11.05 12.00 16.04
C ILE A 150 -12.55 11.75 16.27
N GLN A 151 -13.40 12.76 16.06
CA GLN A 151 -14.85 12.60 16.18
C GLN A 151 -15.43 11.57 15.20
N ILE A 152 -14.91 11.50 13.96
CA ILE A 152 -15.33 10.48 12.98
C ILE A 152 -14.92 9.08 13.45
N ASP A 153 -13.68 8.93 13.91
CA ASP A 153 -13.13 7.66 14.37
C ASP A 153 -13.88 7.15 15.63
N ASP A 154 -14.24 8.05 16.54
CA ASP A 154 -15.03 7.75 17.74
C ASP A 154 -16.43 7.23 17.39
N VAL A 155 -17.08 7.76 16.35
CA VAL A 155 -18.41 7.29 15.91
C VAL A 155 -18.36 5.87 15.34
N VAL A 156 -17.23 5.46 14.75
CA VAL A 156 -17.04 4.12 14.17
C VAL A 156 -16.49 3.13 15.22
N ARG A 157 -16.09 3.63 16.40
CA ARG A 157 -15.55 2.80 17.48
C ARG A 157 -16.66 1.96 18.12
N PRO A 158 -16.52 0.62 18.19
CA PRO A 158 -17.51 -0.23 18.82
C PRO A 158 -17.53 -0.02 20.34
N GLU A 159 -18.73 0.17 20.91
CA GLU A 159 -18.97 0.15 22.36
C GLU A 159 -19.86 -1.03 22.75
N PRO A 160 -19.47 -1.89 23.72
CA PRO A 160 -18.18 -1.94 24.42
C PRO A 160 -17.05 -2.55 23.56
N LEU A 161 -15.80 -2.22 23.92
CA LEU A 161 -14.58 -2.83 23.38
C LEU A 161 -14.43 -4.27 23.90
N GLU A 162 -15.30 -5.17 23.47
CA GLU A 162 -15.01 -6.61 23.57
C GLU A 162 -13.79 -6.93 22.68
N GLU A 163 -12.94 -7.87 23.08
CA GLU A 163 -11.70 -8.21 22.35
C GLU A 163 -11.94 -8.49 20.86
N ASN A 164 -13.04 -9.20 20.52
CA ASN A 164 -13.41 -9.49 19.14
C ASN A 164 -13.82 -8.25 18.32
N ASN A 165 -14.31 -7.19 18.98
CA ASN A 165 -14.68 -5.94 18.33
C ASN A 165 -13.45 -5.06 18.07
N PHE A 166 -12.41 -5.22 18.88
CA PHE A 166 -11.17 -4.46 18.73
C PHE A 166 -10.40 -4.83 17.46
N GLU A 167 -10.24 -6.13 17.16
CA GLU A 167 -9.58 -6.56 15.92
C GLU A 167 -10.33 -6.09 14.68
N GLN A 168 -11.65 -6.18 14.71
CA GLN A 168 -12.54 -5.69 13.65
C GLN A 168 -12.38 -4.18 13.44
N TRP A 169 -12.33 -3.41 14.52
CA TRP A 169 -12.06 -1.98 14.47
C TRP A 169 -10.66 -1.67 13.92
N CYS A 170 -9.64 -2.42 14.35
CA CYS A 170 -8.27 -2.29 13.82
C CYS A 170 -8.23 -2.52 12.31
N ILE A 171 -8.90 -3.59 11.86
CA ILE A 171 -9.03 -3.90 10.42
C ILE A 171 -9.72 -2.73 9.69
N ALA A 172 -10.83 -2.21 10.21
CA ALA A 172 -11.58 -1.12 9.57
C ALA A 172 -10.81 0.21 9.47
N ASN A 173 -9.95 0.52 10.44
CA ASN A 173 -9.27 1.82 10.52
C ASN A 173 -7.85 1.80 9.95
N PHE A 174 -7.09 0.73 10.17
CA PHE A 174 -5.68 0.68 9.74
C PHE A 174 -5.50 0.17 8.31
N LEU A 175 -6.33 -0.79 7.87
CA LEU A 175 -6.21 -1.39 6.53
C LEU A 175 -6.35 -0.34 5.40
N PRO A 176 -7.26 0.65 5.48
CA PRO A 176 -7.29 1.76 4.51
C PRO A 176 -5.98 2.53 4.39
N LEU A 177 -5.27 2.71 5.51
CA LEU A 177 -4.11 3.59 5.65
C LEU A 177 -2.78 2.88 5.34
N HIS A 178 -2.71 1.57 5.50
CA HIS A 178 -1.46 0.79 5.37
C HIS A 178 -0.83 0.88 3.97
N GLY A 179 -1.63 1.05 2.92
CA GLY A 179 -1.15 1.10 1.53
C GLY A 179 -0.45 2.40 1.10
N VAL A 180 -0.42 3.42 1.95
CA VAL A 180 0.12 4.74 1.60
C VAL A 180 1.61 4.87 1.95
N ASN A 181 2.10 4.13 2.95
CA ASN A 181 3.44 4.34 3.50
C ASN A 181 4.52 3.34 3.02
N THR A 182 4.24 2.49 2.04
CA THR A 182 5.26 1.57 1.51
C THR A 182 6.24 2.32 0.61
N GLU A 183 7.33 2.82 1.22
CA GLU A 183 8.41 3.54 0.52
C GLU A 183 9.30 2.62 -0.34
N ILE A 184 9.24 1.31 -0.12
CA ILE A 184 10.17 0.36 -0.73
C ILE A 184 9.64 -0.14 -2.09
N ASP A 185 10.49 -0.02 -3.11
CA ASP A 185 10.47 -0.70 -4.41
C ASP A 185 9.17 -0.69 -5.26
N THR A 186 8.13 0.11 -4.94
CA THR A 186 6.90 0.20 -5.78
C THR A 186 7.21 0.50 -7.25
N LEU A 187 8.20 1.36 -7.53
CA LEU A 187 8.61 1.66 -8.90
C LEU A 187 9.23 0.43 -9.57
N TYR A 188 10.21 -0.19 -8.90
CA TYR A 188 10.90 -1.37 -9.41
C TYR A 188 9.93 -2.52 -9.65
N ARG A 189 9.11 -2.85 -8.65
CA ARG A 189 8.05 -3.84 -8.71
C ARG A 189 7.12 -3.60 -9.89
N SER A 190 6.61 -2.37 -10.04
CA SER A 190 5.70 -2.04 -11.14
C SER A 190 6.37 -2.17 -12.49
N HIS A 191 7.64 -1.76 -12.62
CA HIS A 191 8.40 -1.96 -13.84
C HIS A 191 8.50 -3.44 -14.20
N THR A 192 8.95 -4.27 -13.26
CA THR A 192 9.10 -5.71 -13.49
C THR A 192 7.75 -6.35 -13.84
N ILE A 193 6.67 -6.04 -13.10
CA ILE A 193 5.33 -6.59 -13.37
C ILE A 193 4.87 -6.21 -14.79
N TRP A 194 4.91 -4.92 -15.16
CA TRP A 194 4.33 -4.44 -16.41
C TRP A 194 5.18 -4.69 -17.64
N PHE A 195 6.51 -4.65 -17.52
CA PHE A 195 7.41 -4.68 -18.67
C PHE A 195 8.24 -5.94 -18.79
N GLU A 196 8.36 -6.75 -17.74
CA GLU A 196 9.15 -7.97 -17.77
C GLU A 196 8.32 -9.23 -17.54
N SER A 197 7.56 -9.32 -16.44
CA SER A 197 6.69 -10.46 -16.12
C SER A 197 5.58 -10.61 -17.14
N ALA A 198 5.00 -9.50 -17.60
CA ALA A 198 4.00 -9.50 -18.66
C ALA A 198 4.49 -10.09 -20.00
N LYS A 199 5.81 -10.16 -20.23
CA LYS A 199 6.41 -10.72 -21.45
C LYS A 199 6.78 -12.19 -21.34
N SER A 200 6.54 -12.83 -20.19
CA SER A 200 6.89 -14.23 -20.03
C SER A 200 6.05 -15.10 -20.97
N LYS A 201 6.66 -16.18 -21.48
CA LYS A 201 6.00 -17.13 -22.38
C LYS A 201 4.66 -17.62 -21.80
N GLN A 202 4.65 -17.88 -20.50
CA GLN A 202 3.51 -18.39 -19.76
C GLN A 202 2.35 -17.40 -19.70
N VAL A 203 2.65 -16.10 -19.55
CA VAL A 203 1.65 -15.02 -19.59
C VAL A 203 1.09 -14.86 -21.01
N ILE A 204 1.95 -14.87 -22.03
CA ILE A 204 1.54 -14.74 -23.44
C ILE A 204 0.63 -15.91 -23.86
N GLU A 205 0.97 -17.14 -23.47
CA GLU A 205 0.13 -18.32 -23.70
C GLU A 205 -1.22 -18.20 -23.00
N ASN A 206 -1.26 -17.70 -21.75
CA ASN A 206 -2.50 -17.47 -21.03
C ASN A 206 -3.38 -16.42 -21.70
N ALA A 207 -2.81 -15.29 -22.13
CA ALA A 207 -3.54 -14.26 -22.87
C ALA A 207 -4.12 -14.81 -24.19
N SER A 208 -3.35 -15.64 -24.90
CA SER A 208 -3.80 -16.31 -26.12
C SER A 208 -4.98 -17.25 -25.86
N GLN A 209 -4.92 -18.04 -24.79
CA GLN A 209 -6.02 -18.93 -24.36
C GLN A 209 -7.28 -18.13 -23.96
N LEU A 210 -7.11 -16.95 -23.37
CA LEU A 210 -8.20 -16.04 -23.04
C LEU A 210 -8.76 -15.30 -24.27
N GLY A 211 -8.10 -15.39 -25.43
CA GLY A 211 -8.47 -14.67 -26.64
C GLY A 211 -8.43 -13.16 -26.47
N ILE A 212 -7.34 -12.64 -25.90
CA ILE A 212 -7.08 -11.20 -25.70
C ILE A 212 -5.69 -10.83 -26.21
N GLU A 213 -5.45 -9.53 -26.37
CA GLU A 213 -4.14 -8.98 -26.75
C GLU A 213 -3.05 -9.40 -25.73
N PRO A 214 -2.04 -10.18 -26.13
CA PRO A 214 -1.01 -10.66 -25.21
C PRO A 214 -0.02 -9.57 -24.76
N GLN A 215 0.13 -8.49 -25.52
CA GLN A 215 1.07 -7.42 -25.20
C GLN A 215 0.33 -6.25 -24.53
N LEU A 216 0.59 -6.04 -23.23
CA LEU A 216 0.01 -4.92 -22.46
C LEU A 216 0.22 -3.56 -23.14
N GLU A 217 1.39 -3.37 -23.75
CA GLU A 217 1.78 -2.17 -24.50
C GLU A 217 0.80 -1.86 -25.65
N ASN A 218 0.43 -2.87 -26.44
CA ASN A 218 -0.48 -2.72 -27.57
C ASN A 218 -1.91 -2.44 -27.10
N ALA A 219 -2.38 -3.17 -26.08
CA ALA A 219 -3.70 -2.97 -25.51
C ALA A 219 -3.86 -1.56 -24.94
N PHE A 220 -2.87 -1.10 -24.17
CA PHE A 220 -2.84 0.24 -23.59
C PHE A 220 -2.79 1.32 -24.67
N SER A 221 -1.89 1.20 -25.65
CA SER A 221 -1.76 2.15 -26.76
C SER A 221 -3.04 2.27 -27.57
N THR A 222 -3.69 1.15 -27.86
CA THR A 222 -4.95 1.12 -28.61
C THR A 222 -6.08 1.79 -27.84
N ALA A 223 -6.17 1.56 -26.53
CA ALA A 223 -7.24 2.10 -25.69
C ALA A 223 -7.06 3.59 -25.36
N HIS A 224 -5.82 4.03 -25.13
CA HIS A 224 -5.54 5.35 -24.54
C HIS A 224 -4.77 6.29 -25.47
N GLY A 225 -4.32 5.84 -26.64
CA GLY A 225 -3.64 6.67 -27.64
C GLY A 225 -2.20 7.08 -27.31
N ILE A 226 -1.62 6.52 -26.24
CA ILE A 226 -0.22 6.70 -25.82
C ILE A 226 0.36 5.37 -25.40
N SER A 227 1.68 5.21 -25.52
CA SER A 227 2.34 3.97 -25.09
C SER A 227 2.31 3.82 -23.56
N LEU A 228 2.19 2.58 -23.08
CA LEU A 228 2.28 2.24 -21.66
C LEU A 228 3.64 2.67 -21.10
N LYS A 229 4.71 2.47 -21.86
CA LYS A 229 6.05 2.91 -21.47
C LYS A 229 6.14 4.44 -21.30
N GLU A 230 5.62 5.23 -22.24
CA GLU A 230 5.65 6.70 -22.12
C GLU A 230 4.79 7.19 -20.96
N PHE A 231 3.60 6.61 -20.78
CA PHE A 231 2.72 6.92 -19.64
C PHE A 231 3.42 6.67 -18.31
N PHE A 232 4.05 5.49 -18.17
CA PHE A 232 4.81 5.14 -16.96
C PHE A 232 5.99 6.09 -16.74
N THR A 233 6.72 6.44 -17.81
CA THR A 233 7.84 7.39 -17.75
C THR A 233 7.39 8.77 -17.30
N LEU A 234 6.24 9.26 -17.79
CA LEU A 234 5.65 10.53 -17.35
C LEU A 234 5.35 10.53 -15.85
N LEU A 235 4.71 9.48 -15.32
CA LEU A 235 4.42 9.37 -13.89
C LEU A 235 5.70 9.47 -13.04
N VAL A 236 6.77 8.80 -13.45
CA VAL A 236 8.07 8.86 -12.78
C VAL A 236 8.67 10.26 -12.87
N ALA A 237 8.64 10.88 -14.05
CA ALA A 237 9.16 12.23 -14.26
C ALA A 237 8.45 13.28 -13.40
N ILE A 238 7.11 13.24 -13.32
CA ILE A 238 6.33 14.15 -12.47
C ILE A 238 6.68 13.95 -10.99
N ARG A 239 6.87 12.71 -10.55
CA ARG A 239 7.28 12.42 -9.17
C ARG A 239 8.66 13.00 -8.86
N ILE A 240 9.65 12.74 -9.73
CA ILE A 240 11.00 13.29 -9.60
C ILE A 240 10.97 14.82 -9.56
N PHE A 241 10.12 15.44 -10.39
CA PHE A 241 9.92 16.89 -10.37
C PHE A 241 9.51 17.36 -8.97
N PHE A 242 8.39 16.88 -8.44
CA PHE A 242 7.91 17.35 -7.13
C PHE A 242 8.91 17.08 -6.01
N GLU A 243 9.53 15.90 -5.97
CA GLU A 243 10.58 15.57 -5.00
C GLU A 243 11.76 16.56 -5.10
N SER A 244 12.20 16.88 -6.31
CA SER A 244 13.32 17.81 -6.53
C SER A 244 12.97 19.25 -6.12
N GLN A 245 11.73 19.68 -6.28
CA GLN A 245 11.32 21.05 -5.93
C GLN A 245 11.27 21.26 -4.42
N ILE A 246 10.79 20.26 -3.67
CA ILE A 246 10.79 20.30 -2.20
C ILE A 246 12.20 20.43 -1.64
N LEU A 247 13.17 19.74 -2.26
CA LEU A 247 14.58 19.84 -1.87
C LEU A 247 15.21 21.20 -2.23
N LYS A 248 14.79 21.81 -3.35
CA LYS A 248 15.33 23.08 -3.84
C LYS A 248 14.80 24.29 -3.07
N ASP A 249 13.50 24.32 -2.83
CA ASP A 249 12.83 25.37 -2.08
C ASP A 249 11.78 24.74 -1.15
N PRO A 250 12.16 24.43 0.10
CA PRO A 250 11.25 23.84 1.05
C PRO A 250 10.21 24.84 1.56
N THR A 251 10.26 26.12 1.19
CA THR A 251 9.40 27.16 1.81
C THR A 251 8.19 27.56 0.96
N SER A 252 8.16 27.19 -0.32
CA SER A 252 7.13 27.64 -1.25
C SER A 252 6.33 26.49 -1.85
N PRO A 253 5.01 26.67 -2.08
CA PRO A 253 4.23 25.75 -2.88
C PRO A 253 4.72 25.69 -4.33
N HIS A 254 5.01 24.47 -4.79
CA HIS A 254 5.47 24.23 -6.16
C HIS A 254 4.34 23.70 -7.02
N LEU A 255 4.13 24.35 -8.16
CA LEU A 255 3.21 23.90 -9.19
C LEU A 255 4.00 23.31 -10.34
N TRP A 256 3.58 22.14 -10.79
CA TRP A 256 4.08 21.57 -12.02
C TRP A 256 3.30 22.20 -13.18
N ASP A 257 4.02 22.91 -14.05
CA ASP A 257 3.48 23.43 -15.32
C ASP A 257 3.86 22.46 -16.45
N ALA A 258 2.84 21.84 -17.04
CA ALA A 258 3.01 20.76 -18.00
C ALA A 258 3.69 21.19 -19.30
N THR A 259 3.58 22.48 -19.65
CA THR A 259 4.16 23.02 -20.89
C THR A 259 5.63 23.40 -20.72
N SER A 260 5.98 24.01 -19.59
CA SER A 260 7.32 24.56 -19.38
C SER A 260 8.31 23.56 -18.78
N HIS A 261 7.87 22.63 -17.92
CA HIS A 261 8.81 21.75 -17.21
C HIS A 261 9.25 20.54 -18.03
N PHE A 262 8.39 20.04 -18.92
CA PHE A 262 8.69 18.86 -19.74
C PHE A 262 8.28 18.99 -21.20
N GLY A 263 7.97 20.19 -21.69
CA GLY A 263 7.66 20.42 -23.11
C GLY A 263 8.80 20.04 -24.06
N GLU A 264 10.04 20.00 -23.54
CA GLU A 264 11.20 19.48 -24.27
C GLU A 264 11.38 17.96 -24.13
N ALA A 265 10.85 17.29 -23.11
CA ALA A 265 11.02 15.85 -22.93
C ALA A 265 9.88 15.04 -23.57
N PHE A 266 8.68 15.63 -23.63
CA PHE A 266 7.48 15.02 -24.18
C PHE A 266 6.82 15.96 -25.17
N ASN A 267 6.30 15.41 -26.26
CA ASN A 267 5.57 16.21 -27.23
C ASN A 267 4.24 16.74 -26.63
N ALA A 268 3.76 17.88 -27.11
CA ALA A 268 2.58 18.55 -26.55
C ALA A 268 1.29 17.69 -26.69
N ASP A 269 1.16 16.93 -27.78
CA ASP A 269 0.00 16.06 -28.01
C ASP A 269 -0.05 14.91 -26.98
N PHE A 270 1.10 14.34 -26.62
CA PHE A 270 1.26 13.32 -25.59
C PHE A 270 0.82 13.87 -24.24
N ILE A 271 1.30 15.06 -23.84
CA ILE A 271 0.90 15.68 -22.58
C ILE A 271 -0.61 15.92 -22.56
N LYS A 272 -1.18 16.41 -23.66
CA LYS A 272 -2.63 16.63 -23.81
C LYS A 272 -3.45 15.34 -23.64
N ILE A 273 -2.95 14.20 -24.10
CA ILE A 273 -3.62 12.90 -23.95
C ILE A 273 -3.38 12.30 -22.55
N ALA A 274 -2.16 12.38 -22.03
CA ALA A 274 -1.75 11.73 -20.79
C ALA A 274 -2.31 12.42 -19.54
N MET A 275 -2.39 13.75 -19.52
CA MET A 275 -2.79 14.47 -18.31
C MET A 275 -4.21 14.15 -17.82
N PRO A 276 -5.25 14.08 -18.69
CA PRO A 276 -6.57 13.62 -18.28
C PRO A 276 -6.60 12.21 -17.68
N LEU A 277 -5.61 11.36 -17.98
CA LEU A 277 -5.52 10.01 -17.43
C LEU A 277 -4.99 9.99 -15.99
N ILE A 278 -4.38 11.06 -15.47
CA ILE A 278 -3.75 11.08 -14.13
C ILE A 278 -4.11 12.31 -13.29
N SER A 279 -4.83 13.27 -13.87
CA SER A 279 -5.22 14.49 -13.20
C SER A 279 -6.73 14.71 -13.22
N GLN A 280 -7.19 15.57 -12.32
CA GLN A 280 -8.56 16.05 -12.26
C GLN A 280 -8.58 17.52 -11.85
N THR A 281 -9.62 18.25 -12.23
CA THR A 281 -9.87 19.60 -11.74
C THR A 281 -10.50 19.57 -10.33
N PRO A 282 -10.44 20.67 -9.55
CA PRO A 282 -11.17 20.79 -8.29
C PRO A 282 -12.67 20.49 -8.45
N LYS A 283 -13.30 20.94 -9.54
CA LYS A 283 -14.72 20.68 -9.82
C LYS A 283 -15.01 19.19 -10.06
N GLU A 284 -14.15 18.48 -10.77
CA GLU A 284 -14.33 17.04 -10.97
C GLU A 284 -14.13 16.27 -9.68
N LEU A 285 -13.14 16.67 -8.87
CA LEU A 285 -12.93 16.10 -7.55
C LEU A 285 -14.16 16.36 -6.64
N SER A 286 -14.72 17.57 -6.63
CA SER A 286 -15.92 17.87 -5.83
C SER A 286 -17.10 16.97 -6.21
N ILE A 287 -17.31 16.72 -7.51
CA ILE A 287 -18.35 15.81 -8.00
C ILE A 287 -18.11 14.38 -7.49
N ARG A 288 -16.86 13.89 -7.52
CA ARG A 288 -16.51 12.56 -7.02
C ARG A 288 -16.67 12.45 -5.51
N LEU A 289 -16.29 13.48 -4.76
CA LEU A 289 -16.43 13.53 -3.30
C LEU A 289 -17.89 13.51 -2.85
N MET A 290 -18.77 14.17 -3.60
CA MET A 290 -20.22 14.20 -3.34
C MET A 290 -20.96 12.96 -3.88
N GLY A 291 -20.25 12.06 -4.57
CA GLY A 291 -20.80 10.81 -5.09
C GLY A 291 -20.83 9.67 -4.06
N ASN A 292 -20.64 8.43 -4.53
CA ASN A 292 -20.67 7.20 -3.71
C ASN A 292 -19.39 6.99 -2.89
N ARG A 293 -18.99 8.02 -2.15
CA ARG A 293 -17.82 7.96 -1.29
C ARG A 293 -18.15 7.21 0.01
N GLN A 294 -17.16 6.50 0.52
CA GLN A 294 -17.32 5.56 1.60
C GLN A 294 -17.04 6.16 3.00
N SER A 295 -16.07 7.08 3.12
CA SER A 295 -15.67 7.68 4.40
C SER A 295 -14.97 9.05 4.21
N TRP A 296 -15.17 10.00 5.14
CA TRP A 296 -14.41 11.28 5.14
C TRP A 296 -13.00 11.11 5.71
N ALA A 297 -12.79 10.12 6.58
CA ALA A 297 -11.52 9.91 7.24
C ALA A 297 -10.56 9.04 6.41
N THR A 298 -11.09 8.06 5.67
CA THR A 298 -10.27 6.97 5.12
C THR A 298 -10.47 6.68 3.64
N ASP A 299 -11.51 7.21 2.96
CA ASP A 299 -11.71 6.96 1.53
C ASP A 299 -10.88 7.92 0.67
N LEU A 300 -9.77 7.37 0.17
CA LEU A 300 -8.84 8.07 -0.72
C LEU A 300 -9.06 7.74 -2.18
N SER A 301 -10.07 6.93 -2.52
CA SER A 301 -10.27 6.50 -3.90
C SER A 301 -10.36 7.65 -4.91
N PRO A 302 -11.01 8.81 -4.61
CA PRO A 302 -11.05 9.92 -5.57
C PRO A 302 -9.68 10.55 -5.87
N LEU A 303 -8.79 10.60 -4.87
CA LEU A 303 -7.43 11.14 -5.00
C LEU A 303 -6.46 10.10 -5.58
N ARG A 304 -6.61 8.82 -5.20
CA ARG A 304 -5.80 7.71 -5.72
C ARG A 304 -6.06 7.46 -7.21
N ASP A 305 -7.30 7.62 -7.66
CA ASP A 305 -7.66 7.44 -9.06
C ASP A 305 -7.05 8.51 -9.98
N TYR A 306 -6.85 9.72 -9.46
CA TYR A 306 -6.28 10.88 -10.17
C TYR A 306 -5.37 11.65 -9.21
N PRO A 307 -4.09 11.25 -9.09
CA PRO A 307 -3.15 11.74 -8.08
C PRO A 307 -2.68 13.19 -8.27
N LEU A 308 -3.15 13.88 -9.32
CA LEU A 308 -2.82 15.28 -9.60
C LEU A 308 -4.08 16.13 -9.65
N LEU A 309 -3.98 17.36 -9.13
CA LEU A 309 -5.03 18.37 -9.22
C LEU A 309 -4.60 19.48 -10.15
N GLN A 310 -5.38 19.74 -11.20
CA GLN A 310 -5.20 20.88 -12.08
C GLN A 310 -5.86 22.12 -11.46
N ILE A 311 -5.07 22.93 -10.75
CA ILE A 311 -5.60 24.10 -10.03
C ILE A 311 -5.71 25.35 -10.91
N SER A 312 -4.99 25.40 -12.03
CA SER A 312 -5.17 26.40 -13.08
C SER A 312 -4.80 25.79 -14.43
N ASP A 313 -5.07 26.50 -15.53
CA ASP A 313 -4.75 25.99 -16.87
C ASP A 313 -3.26 25.61 -16.98
N GLY A 314 -2.99 24.39 -17.43
CA GLY A 314 -1.66 23.79 -17.51
C GLY A 314 -0.88 23.59 -16.19
N LYS A 315 -1.41 23.98 -15.02
CA LYS A 315 -0.68 23.90 -13.72
C LYS A 315 -1.32 22.93 -12.75
N TYR A 316 -0.47 22.08 -12.17
CA TYR A 316 -0.87 20.97 -11.35
C TYR A 316 -0.16 20.97 -10.00
N CYS A 317 -0.85 20.50 -8.97
CA CYS A 317 -0.25 20.15 -7.68
C CYS A 317 -0.54 18.68 -7.35
N CYS A 318 0.31 18.08 -6.51
CA CYS A 318 0.16 16.69 -6.07
C CYS A 318 -0.30 16.67 -4.60
N PRO A 319 -1.55 16.24 -4.30
CA PRO A 319 -2.05 16.17 -2.92
C PRO A 319 -1.19 15.32 -1.99
N ASP A 320 -0.53 14.30 -2.52
CA ASP A 320 0.37 13.41 -1.79
C ASP A 320 1.26 12.64 -2.77
N LEU A 321 2.58 12.74 -2.58
CA LEU A 321 3.58 12.04 -3.39
C LEU A 321 3.46 10.52 -3.33
N SER A 322 2.93 9.97 -2.24
CA SER A 322 2.66 8.56 -2.08
C SER A 322 1.56 8.08 -3.02
N LEU A 323 0.54 8.91 -3.28
CA LEU A 323 -0.50 8.60 -4.27
C LEU A 323 0.08 8.57 -5.69
N LEU A 324 0.96 9.52 -6.02
CA LEU A 324 1.64 9.55 -7.31
C LEU A 324 2.61 8.37 -7.47
N ARG A 325 3.35 8.01 -6.41
CA ARG A 325 4.19 6.80 -6.37
C ARG A 325 3.34 5.56 -6.62
N ASN A 326 2.21 5.42 -5.94
CA ASN A 326 1.34 4.26 -6.09
C ASN A 326 0.61 4.23 -7.44
N ALA A 327 0.44 5.37 -8.11
CA ALA A 327 -0.18 5.45 -9.42
C ALA A 327 0.55 4.63 -10.49
N VAL A 328 1.89 4.47 -10.38
CA VAL A 328 2.66 3.61 -11.31
C VAL A 328 2.20 2.15 -11.27
N ALA A 329 1.69 1.69 -10.13
CA ALA A 329 1.08 0.37 -9.97
C ALA A 329 -0.43 0.43 -10.21
N ASP A 330 -1.13 1.24 -9.42
CA ASP A 330 -2.59 1.20 -9.29
C ASP A 330 -3.30 1.84 -10.47
N ARG A 331 -2.87 3.04 -10.86
CA ARG A 331 -3.51 3.75 -11.97
C ARG A 331 -3.20 3.05 -13.28
N THR A 332 -1.96 2.60 -13.47
CA THR A 332 -1.57 1.75 -14.59
C THR A 332 -2.42 0.48 -14.66
N SER A 333 -2.57 -0.24 -13.54
CA SER A 333 -3.40 -1.45 -13.48
C SER A 333 -4.87 -1.17 -13.81
N LYS A 334 -5.43 -0.03 -13.39
CA LYS A 334 -6.81 0.37 -13.69
C LYS A 334 -6.99 0.67 -15.18
N LEU A 335 -6.11 1.48 -15.75
CA LEU A 335 -6.14 1.82 -17.17
C LEU A 335 -5.92 0.60 -18.06
N LEU A 336 -5.08 -0.35 -17.64
CA LEU A 336 -4.97 -1.65 -18.30
C LEU A 336 -6.27 -2.45 -18.17
N ALA A 337 -6.88 -2.52 -16.98
CA ALA A 337 -8.16 -3.21 -16.81
C ALA A 337 -9.25 -2.66 -17.75
N ASP A 338 -9.28 -1.34 -17.95
CA ASP A 338 -10.20 -0.66 -18.87
C ASP A 338 -9.88 -0.94 -20.35
N ALA A 339 -8.61 -1.25 -20.68
CA ALA A 339 -8.15 -1.59 -22.03
C ALA A 339 -8.48 -3.04 -22.44
N TYR A 340 -8.99 -3.86 -21.52
CA TYR A 340 -9.30 -5.28 -21.74
C TYR A 340 -10.78 -5.58 -21.44
N PRO A 341 -11.34 -6.69 -21.96
CA PRO A 341 -12.69 -7.11 -21.58
C PRO A 341 -12.82 -7.35 -20.06
N PRO A 342 -13.99 -7.06 -19.47
CA PRO A 342 -14.22 -7.27 -18.05
C PRO A 342 -13.85 -8.69 -17.61
N GLN A 343 -13.26 -8.81 -16.42
CA GLN A 343 -12.79 -10.07 -15.81
C GLN A 343 -11.58 -10.74 -16.50
N LYS A 344 -11.37 -10.57 -17.82
CA LYS A 344 -10.23 -11.20 -18.52
C LYS A 344 -8.89 -10.61 -18.06
N PHE A 345 -8.80 -9.30 -17.88
CA PHE A 345 -7.59 -8.68 -17.32
C PHE A 345 -7.29 -9.19 -15.92
N ARG A 346 -8.29 -9.43 -15.09
CA ARG A 346 -8.08 -9.97 -13.74
C ARG A 346 -7.41 -11.34 -13.78
N SER A 347 -7.83 -12.22 -14.70
CA SER A 347 -7.20 -13.52 -14.90
C SER A 347 -5.76 -13.37 -15.41
N LEU A 348 -5.55 -12.50 -16.40
CA LEU A 348 -4.21 -12.22 -16.95
C LEU A 348 -3.27 -11.65 -15.88
N TYR A 349 -3.74 -10.69 -15.08
CA TYR A 349 -2.99 -10.07 -14.00
C TYR A 349 -2.63 -11.08 -12.91
N GLY A 350 -3.53 -12.03 -12.59
CA GLY A 350 -3.19 -13.17 -11.74
C GLY A 350 -1.94 -13.90 -12.24
N ARG A 351 -1.89 -14.19 -13.55
CA ARG A 351 -0.74 -14.87 -14.13
C ARG A 351 0.54 -14.03 -14.16
N ILE A 352 0.43 -12.73 -14.43
CA ILE A 352 1.57 -11.80 -14.35
C ILE A 352 2.12 -11.75 -12.93
N PHE A 353 1.24 -11.71 -11.93
CA PHE A 353 1.60 -11.68 -10.53
C PHE A 353 2.31 -12.98 -10.09
N GLU A 354 1.82 -14.13 -10.53
CA GLU A 354 2.48 -15.42 -10.30
C GLU A 354 3.88 -15.47 -10.91
N ASP A 355 4.06 -15.02 -12.17
CA ASP A 355 5.38 -14.94 -12.82
C ASP A 355 6.34 -14.03 -12.04
N TYR A 356 5.83 -12.89 -11.53
CA TYR A 356 6.62 -11.97 -10.71
C TYR A 356 7.11 -12.63 -9.41
N LEU A 357 6.21 -13.27 -8.66
CA LEU A 357 6.58 -13.97 -7.42
C LEU A 357 7.54 -15.14 -7.68
N GLN A 358 7.34 -15.87 -8.78
CA GLN A 358 8.26 -16.94 -9.18
C GLN A 358 9.69 -16.42 -9.37
N ARG A 359 9.88 -15.28 -10.04
CA ARG A 359 11.20 -14.64 -10.17
C ARG A 359 11.80 -14.29 -8.82
N ILE A 360 10.98 -13.81 -7.88
CA ILE A 360 11.44 -13.51 -6.52
C ILE A 360 11.92 -14.78 -5.82
N VAL A 361 11.19 -15.89 -5.93
CA VAL A 361 11.58 -17.19 -5.36
C VAL A 361 12.85 -17.72 -6.01
N ASP A 362 12.97 -17.67 -7.33
CA ASP A 362 14.12 -18.19 -8.07
C ASP A 362 15.44 -17.53 -7.61
N ASP A 363 15.42 -16.28 -7.11
CA ASP A 363 16.58 -15.57 -6.55
C ASP A 363 17.10 -16.16 -5.23
N PHE A 364 16.26 -16.78 -4.40
CA PHE A 364 16.66 -17.28 -3.06
C PHE A 364 16.42 -18.77 -2.81
N ALA A 365 15.65 -19.42 -3.66
CA ALA A 365 15.36 -20.86 -3.62
C ALA A 365 15.40 -21.44 -5.04
N PRO A 366 16.59 -21.49 -5.66
CA PRO A 366 16.72 -21.92 -7.05
C PRO A 366 16.31 -23.39 -7.20
N ARG A 367 15.78 -23.71 -8.38
CA ARG A 367 15.41 -25.09 -8.73
C ARG A 367 16.67 -25.95 -8.80
N SER A 368 16.77 -26.93 -7.93
CA SER A 368 17.84 -27.93 -8.00
C SER A 368 17.30 -29.25 -7.50
N GLU A 369 17.68 -30.38 -8.11
CA GLU A 369 17.42 -31.73 -7.60
C GLU A 369 18.53 -32.21 -6.65
N THR A 370 19.65 -31.50 -6.58
CA THR A 370 20.85 -31.93 -5.84
C THR A 370 21.11 -31.13 -4.57
N LEU A 371 20.42 -30.00 -4.39
CA LEU A 371 20.54 -29.17 -3.19
C LEU A 371 19.58 -29.68 -2.11
N VAL A 372 19.94 -29.46 -0.85
CA VAL A 372 19.09 -29.74 0.33
C VAL A 372 17.78 -28.93 0.31
N SER A 373 17.73 -27.88 -0.51
CA SER A 373 16.56 -27.03 -0.73
C SER A 373 16.01 -27.19 -2.15
N HIS A 374 14.72 -27.48 -2.26
CA HIS A 374 14.01 -27.60 -3.55
C HIS A 374 12.86 -26.61 -3.62
N SER A 375 12.64 -26.02 -4.79
CA SER A 375 11.43 -25.26 -5.10
C SER A 375 10.62 -25.95 -6.19
N PHE A 376 9.31 -26.07 -5.94
CA PHE A 376 8.33 -26.63 -6.86
C PHE A 376 7.35 -25.52 -7.24
N PHE A 377 7.18 -25.24 -8.54
CA PHE A 377 6.22 -24.24 -9.04
C PHE A 377 5.07 -24.95 -9.77
N GLY A 378 3.83 -24.56 -9.45
CA GLY A 378 2.63 -25.29 -9.86
C GLY A 378 2.70 -26.81 -9.64
N PRO A 379 3.23 -27.31 -8.50
CA PRO A 379 3.34 -28.74 -8.24
C PRO A 379 1.97 -29.42 -8.31
N LYS A 380 1.96 -30.70 -8.69
CA LYS A 380 0.76 -31.55 -8.72
C LYS A 380 0.97 -32.79 -7.87
N PHE A 381 -0.11 -33.36 -7.37
CA PHE A 381 -0.04 -34.68 -6.76
C PHE A 381 0.23 -35.76 -7.82
N ASN A 382 1.06 -36.73 -7.46
CA ASN A 382 1.40 -37.82 -8.36
C ASN A 382 0.17 -38.65 -8.70
N GLY A 383 0.05 -39.08 -9.96
CA GLY A 383 -1.11 -39.83 -10.46
C GLY A 383 -2.37 -38.98 -10.74
N GLY A 384 -2.33 -37.67 -10.50
CA GLY A 384 -3.44 -36.75 -10.77
C GLY A 384 -3.03 -35.45 -11.48
N ASN A 385 -4.05 -34.62 -11.74
CA ASN A 385 -3.89 -33.25 -12.21
C ASN A 385 -4.16 -32.20 -11.11
N ASP A 386 -4.45 -32.65 -9.89
CA ASP A 386 -4.72 -31.78 -8.75
C ASP A 386 -3.44 -31.04 -8.36
N GLU A 387 -3.56 -29.72 -8.29
CA GLU A 387 -2.49 -28.83 -7.88
C GLU A 387 -2.25 -28.92 -6.37
N ALA A 388 -0.97 -28.94 -5.98
CA ALA A 388 -0.49 -29.01 -4.60
C ALA A 388 -0.11 -27.61 -4.05
N GLY A 389 -0.57 -26.54 -4.69
CA GLY A 389 -0.26 -25.15 -4.38
C GLY A 389 0.45 -24.44 -5.53
N ASP A 390 0.58 -23.12 -5.43
CA ASP A 390 1.26 -22.31 -6.46
C ASP A 390 2.79 -22.49 -6.36
N CYS A 391 3.31 -22.61 -5.14
CA CYS A 391 4.71 -22.89 -4.87
C CYS A 391 4.88 -23.74 -3.60
N ILE A 392 5.84 -24.67 -3.61
CA ILE A 392 6.31 -25.35 -2.40
C ILE A 392 7.82 -25.17 -2.30
N LEU A 393 8.29 -24.72 -1.14
CA LEU A 393 9.71 -24.76 -0.79
C LEU A 393 9.95 -25.89 0.20
N HIS A 394 10.85 -26.80 -0.13
CA HIS A 394 11.22 -27.93 0.71
C HIS A 394 12.66 -27.74 1.19
N TYR A 395 12.84 -27.67 2.51
CA TYR A 395 14.13 -27.50 3.19
C TYR A 395 14.33 -28.62 4.20
N ASP A 396 15.03 -29.69 3.80
CA ASP A 396 15.32 -30.86 4.64
C ASP A 396 14.06 -31.53 5.21
N ASP A 397 13.65 -31.17 6.43
CA ASP A 397 12.45 -31.66 7.11
C ASP A 397 11.35 -30.59 7.24
N VAL A 398 11.42 -29.50 6.49
CA VAL A 398 10.42 -28.42 6.52
C VAL A 398 9.84 -28.20 5.13
N ALA A 399 8.51 -28.13 5.04
CA ALA A 399 7.80 -27.74 3.82
C ALA A 399 7.08 -26.41 4.01
N ILE A 400 7.32 -25.45 3.12
CA ILE A 400 6.60 -24.18 3.07
C ILE A 400 5.66 -24.27 1.88
N VAL A 401 4.35 -24.30 2.14
CA VAL A 401 3.30 -24.51 1.13
C VAL A 401 2.63 -23.17 0.88
N MET A 402 2.78 -22.66 -0.34
CA MET A 402 2.37 -21.30 -0.70
C MET A 402 1.17 -21.28 -1.63
N GLU A 403 0.30 -20.32 -1.38
CA GLU A 403 -0.79 -19.90 -2.27
C GLU A 403 -0.62 -18.40 -2.57
N TRP A 404 -0.75 -18.00 -3.82
CA TRP A 404 -0.60 -16.63 -4.30
C TRP A 404 -1.97 -16.04 -4.66
N LYS A 405 -2.18 -14.77 -4.30
CA LYS A 405 -3.48 -14.10 -4.42
C LYS A 405 -3.31 -12.68 -4.95
N SER A 406 -3.69 -12.49 -6.22
CA SER A 406 -3.66 -11.17 -6.89
C SER A 406 -4.92 -10.32 -6.66
N ASN A 407 -5.96 -10.90 -6.04
CA ASN A 407 -7.23 -10.21 -5.80
C ASN A 407 -7.05 -9.05 -4.82
N ARG A 408 -7.84 -8.00 -5.04
CA ARG A 408 -7.92 -6.82 -4.19
C ARG A 408 -9.32 -6.72 -3.57
N LEU A 409 -9.41 -6.10 -2.42
CA LEU A 409 -10.65 -5.64 -1.82
C LEU A 409 -11.30 -4.59 -2.72
N SER A 410 -12.63 -4.59 -2.79
CA SER A 410 -13.35 -3.49 -3.43
C SER A 410 -13.19 -2.19 -2.63
N ALA A 411 -13.38 -1.04 -3.28
CA ALA A 411 -13.37 0.25 -2.59
C ALA A 411 -14.41 0.30 -1.46
N HIS A 412 -15.58 -0.29 -1.66
CA HIS A 412 -16.61 -0.41 -0.64
C HIS A 412 -16.14 -1.23 0.56
N GLN A 413 -15.56 -2.41 0.34
CA GLN A 413 -15.04 -3.24 1.44
C GLN A 413 -13.89 -2.54 2.16
N LYS A 414 -12.97 -1.94 1.42
CA LYS A 414 -11.77 -1.31 1.99
C LYS A 414 -12.07 -0.02 2.74
N TYR A 415 -12.92 0.86 2.20
CA TYR A 415 -13.12 2.22 2.72
C TYR A 415 -14.50 2.44 3.34
N GLY A 416 -15.40 1.45 3.30
CA GLY A 416 -16.80 1.49 3.75
C GLY A 416 -17.05 1.74 5.24
N ALA A 417 -15.99 1.82 6.05
CA ALA A 417 -16.06 1.86 7.53
C ALA A 417 -16.83 0.69 8.18
N SER A 418 -17.26 -0.31 7.40
CA SER A 418 -17.93 -1.52 7.88
C SER A 418 -16.89 -2.61 8.12
N ALA A 419 -16.57 -2.84 9.40
CA ALA A 419 -15.65 -3.89 9.79
C ALA A 419 -16.13 -5.29 9.34
N THR A 420 -17.44 -5.51 9.35
CA THR A 420 -18.08 -6.75 8.89
C THR A 420 -17.86 -6.98 7.39
N ASP A 421 -18.10 -5.96 6.55
CA ASP A 421 -17.93 -6.10 5.10
C ASP A 421 -16.46 -6.26 4.72
N LEU A 422 -15.57 -5.58 5.43
CA LEU A 422 -14.13 -5.72 5.26
C LEU A 422 -13.66 -7.12 5.67
N ALA A 423 -14.04 -7.60 6.85
CA ALA A 423 -13.73 -8.95 7.30
C ALA A 423 -14.27 -10.01 6.34
N GLN A 424 -15.47 -9.82 5.80
CA GLN A 424 -16.02 -10.69 4.77
C GLN A 424 -15.21 -10.62 3.47
N GLY A 425 -14.77 -9.42 3.05
CA GLY A 425 -13.87 -9.25 1.91
C GLY A 425 -12.54 -9.98 2.07
N ILE A 426 -11.93 -9.90 3.26
CA ILE A 426 -10.69 -10.63 3.61
C ILE A 426 -10.93 -12.14 3.49
N ARG A 427 -12.02 -12.66 4.08
CA ARG A 427 -12.39 -14.08 3.99
C ARG A 427 -12.68 -14.51 2.55
N ASP A 428 -13.33 -13.68 1.75
CA ASP A 428 -13.63 -13.96 0.34
C ASP A 428 -12.38 -14.03 -0.54
N ILE A 429 -11.30 -13.36 -0.15
CA ILE A 429 -10.01 -13.44 -0.85
C ILE A 429 -9.19 -14.63 -0.35
N LEU A 430 -9.13 -14.84 0.97
CA LEU A 430 -8.14 -15.72 1.61
C LEU A 430 -8.69 -17.05 2.11
N ALA A 431 -10.00 -17.19 2.30
CA ALA A 431 -10.64 -18.38 2.90
C ALA A 431 -11.94 -18.80 2.21
N LYS A 432 -12.21 -18.33 0.98
CA LYS A 432 -13.51 -18.49 0.33
C LYS A 432 -13.97 -19.94 0.25
N SER A 433 -15.13 -20.21 0.84
CA SER A 433 -15.92 -21.42 0.62
C SER A 433 -17.09 -21.06 -0.27
N THR A 434 -17.06 -21.44 -1.56
CA THR A 434 -18.28 -21.39 -2.38
C THR A 434 -18.97 -22.73 -2.33
N GLU A 435 -20.07 -22.81 -1.58
CA GLU A 435 -21.09 -23.84 -1.79
C GLU A 435 -21.99 -23.38 -2.94
N LYS A 436 -22.00 -24.13 -4.04
CA LYS A 436 -22.94 -23.90 -5.14
C LYS A 436 -23.79 -25.15 -5.28
N ASN A 437 -25.09 -25.03 -5.03
CA ASN A 437 -26.08 -26.13 -5.07
C ASN A 437 -25.74 -27.31 -4.14
N GLY A 438 -25.25 -27.03 -2.92
CA GLY A 438 -24.85 -28.06 -1.95
C GLY A 438 -23.63 -28.89 -2.37
N LYS A 439 -22.96 -28.53 -3.48
CA LYS A 439 -21.68 -29.09 -3.89
C LYS A 439 -20.58 -28.06 -3.66
N GLU A 440 -19.55 -28.49 -2.95
CA GLU A 440 -18.32 -27.73 -2.71
C GLU A 440 -17.58 -27.65 -4.05
N ASN A 441 -17.77 -26.54 -4.78
CA ASN A 441 -17.40 -26.50 -6.19
C ASN A 441 -16.02 -25.90 -6.44
N GLN A 442 -15.47 -25.11 -5.49
CA GLN A 442 -14.08 -24.60 -5.54
C GLN A 442 -13.54 -24.33 -4.13
N ARG A 443 -12.46 -25.02 -3.75
CA ARG A 443 -11.65 -24.69 -2.56
C ARG A 443 -10.66 -23.60 -2.96
N LYS A 444 -10.53 -22.52 -2.17
CA LYS A 444 -9.58 -21.43 -2.43
C LYS A 444 -8.85 -21.03 -1.15
N GLY A 445 -7.64 -20.49 -1.29
CA GLY A 445 -6.90 -19.88 -0.18
C GLY A 445 -6.52 -20.89 0.91
N VAL A 446 -6.68 -20.54 2.18
CA VAL A 446 -6.23 -21.39 3.30
C VAL A 446 -6.95 -22.74 3.39
N ARG A 447 -8.16 -22.86 2.83
CA ARG A 447 -8.85 -24.16 2.72
C ARG A 447 -8.13 -25.11 1.75
N GLN A 448 -7.62 -24.57 0.64
CA GLN A 448 -6.82 -25.31 -0.32
C GLN A 448 -5.51 -25.76 0.33
N LEU A 449 -4.81 -24.85 1.02
CA LEU A 449 -3.61 -25.19 1.81
C LEU A 449 -3.88 -26.31 2.82
N CYS A 450 -4.99 -26.24 3.57
CA CYS A 450 -5.36 -27.30 4.52
C CYS A 450 -5.54 -28.65 3.82
N THR A 451 -6.22 -28.68 2.67
CA THR A 451 -6.43 -29.90 1.89
C THR A 451 -5.10 -30.47 1.40
N VAL A 452 -4.25 -29.61 0.84
CA VAL A 452 -2.95 -29.96 0.29
C VAL A 452 -2.03 -30.53 1.37
N ILE A 453 -1.89 -29.83 2.50
CA ILE A 453 -1.05 -30.26 3.63
C ILE A 453 -1.53 -31.61 4.17
N LYS A 454 -2.85 -31.80 4.31
CA LYS A 454 -3.41 -33.10 4.72
C LYS A 454 -3.00 -34.24 3.78
N ARG A 455 -3.06 -34.03 2.47
CA ARG A 455 -2.66 -35.03 1.47
C ARG A 455 -1.17 -35.36 1.57
N MET A 456 -0.32 -34.34 1.72
CA MET A 456 1.13 -34.53 1.93
C MET A 456 1.42 -35.32 3.21
N LEU A 457 0.76 -34.98 4.32
CA LEU A 457 0.86 -35.71 5.59
C LEU A 457 0.44 -37.18 5.45
N SER A 458 -0.47 -37.49 4.52
CA SER A 458 -0.93 -38.86 4.26
C SER A 458 -0.01 -39.69 3.37
N GLY A 459 1.13 -39.15 2.92
CA GLY A 459 2.07 -39.88 2.05
C GLY A 459 1.85 -39.70 0.56
N GLU A 460 0.94 -38.81 0.13
CA GLU A 460 0.79 -38.51 -1.28
C GLU A 460 2.01 -37.77 -1.82
N LEU A 461 2.62 -38.33 -2.88
CA LEU A 461 3.81 -37.76 -3.50
C LEU A 461 3.47 -36.51 -4.32
N VAL A 462 4.38 -35.54 -4.29
CA VAL A 462 4.27 -34.29 -5.05
C VAL A 462 5.26 -34.28 -6.19
N ARG A 463 4.87 -33.78 -7.36
CA ARG A 463 5.74 -33.64 -8.53
C ARG A 463 5.63 -32.25 -9.15
N ALA A 464 6.74 -31.68 -9.57
CA ALA A 464 6.77 -30.53 -10.48
C ALA A 464 7.19 -30.97 -11.89
N GLU A 465 7.04 -30.08 -12.87
CA GLU A 465 7.47 -30.34 -14.24
C GLU A 465 8.98 -30.66 -14.27
N ASN A 466 9.34 -31.78 -14.89
CA ASN A 466 10.72 -32.25 -15.03
C ASN A 466 11.45 -32.55 -13.70
N GLN A 467 10.72 -32.79 -12.61
CA GLN A 467 11.30 -33.21 -11.33
C GLN A 467 10.75 -34.57 -10.87
N GLN A 468 11.54 -35.35 -10.14
CA GLN A 468 11.09 -36.62 -9.58
C GLN A 468 9.99 -36.41 -8.51
N PRO A 469 9.02 -37.33 -8.41
CA PRO A 469 8.05 -37.32 -7.32
C PRO A 469 8.75 -37.35 -5.95
N THR A 470 8.38 -36.42 -5.07
CA THR A 470 8.98 -36.23 -3.76
C THR A 470 7.97 -36.58 -2.66
N ASP A 471 8.39 -37.38 -1.69
CA ASP A 471 7.62 -37.68 -0.48
C ASP A 471 7.87 -36.61 0.58
N LEU A 472 6.89 -35.74 0.79
CA LEU A 472 6.97 -34.70 1.81
C LEU A 472 6.41 -35.16 3.16
N SER A 473 5.86 -36.37 3.29
CA SER A 473 5.15 -36.86 4.49
C SER A 473 6.01 -36.98 5.74
N ARG A 474 7.34 -36.84 5.62
CA ARG A 474 8.32 -36.89 6.70
C ARG A 474 8.74 -35.52 7.23
N CYS A 475 8.26 -34.41 6.65
CA CYS A 475 8.62 -33.07 7.11
C CYS A 475 8.17 -32.82 8.57
N SER A 476 9.08 -32.57 9.49
CA SER A 476 8.74 -32.22 10.88
C SER A 476 7.79 -31.02 10.99
N MET A 477 7.78 -30.12 10.00
CA MET A 477 6.94 -28.93 9.99
C MET A 477 6.43 -28.56 8.59
N TYR A 478 5.18 -28.08 8.52
CA TYR A 478 4.56 -27.46 7.36
C TYR A 478 4.17 -26.02 7.69
N PHE A 479 4.64 -25.06 6.90
CA PHE A 479 4.24 -23.65 7.02
C PHE A 479 3.23 -23.29 5.92
N PRO A 480 1.96 -23.05 6.24
CA PRO A 480 0.97 -22.54 5.30
C PRO A 480 1.21 -21.06 5.07
N VAL A 481 1.48 -20.67 3.82
CA VAL A 481 1.80 -19.29 3.44
C VAL A 481 0.82 -18.81 2.38
N VAL A 482 0.29 -17.60 2.56
CA VAL A 482 -0.46 -16.89 1.52
C VAL A 482 0.30 -15.62 1.15
N VAL A 483 0.63 -15.46 -0.14
CA VAL A 483 1.25 -14.23 -0.66
C VAL A 483 0.18 -13.38 -1.34
N VAL A 484 -0.02 -12.15 -0.88
CA VAL A 484 -1.11 -11.28 -1.33
C VAL A 484 -0.59 -10.06 -2.09
N ALA A 485 -1.27 -9.71 -3.18
CA ALA A 485 -0.93 -8.52 -3.95
C ALA A 485 -1.31 -7.21 -3.25
N GLU A 486 -2.35 -7.24 -2.42
CA GLU A 486 -2.78 -6.09 -1.63
C GLU A 486 -2.06 -6.09 -0.27
N GLU A 487 -1.14 -5.14 -0.09
CA GLU A 487 -0.30 -5.00 1.11
C GLU A 487 -1.09 -5.05 2.42
N ALA A 488 -2.23 -4.38 2.46
CA ALA A 488 -3.04 -4.26 3.67
C ALA A 488 -3.66 -5.60 4.14
N LEU A 489 -3.71 -6.61 3.28
CA LEU A 489 -4.16 -7.96 3.65
C LEU A 489 -3.10 -8.74 4.45
N ALA A 490 -1.83 -8.32 4.43
CA ALA A 490 -0.73 -9.01 5.13
C ALA A 490 -0.59 -8.62 6.60
N MET A 491 -1.43 -7.70 7.09
CA MET A 491 -1.43 -7.29 8.50
C MET A 491 -1.83 -8.45 9.42
N ASN A 492 -1.25 -8.46 10.62
CA ASN A 492 -1.49 -9.46 11.66
C ASN A 492 -2.98 -9.64 12.00
N CYS A 493 -3.78 -8.59 12.07
CA CYS A 493 -5.23 -8.72 12.30
C CYS A 493 -5.96 -9.47 11.18
N SER A 494 -5.54 -9.28 9.92
CA SER A 494 -6.04 -10.07 8.79
C SER A 494 -5.59 -11.54 8.91
N ARG A 495 -4.37 -11.77 9.39
CA ARG A 495 -3.82 -13.11 9.64
C ARG A 495 -4.56 -13.83 10.76
N ASP A 496 -4.90 -13.17 11.86
CA ASP A 496 -5.64 -13.78 12.98
C ASP A 496 -7.02 -14.26 12.54
N LEU A 497 -7.76 -13.39 11.84
CA LEU A 497 -9.04 -13.71 11.23
C LEU A 497 -8.99 -14.96 10.32
N ILE A 498 -7.88 -15.13 9.60
CA ILE A 498 -7.68 -16.24 8.67
C ILE A 498 -7.12 -17.49 9.37
N GLN A 499 -6.32 -17.32 10.42
CA GLN A 499 -5.82 -18.39 11.27
C GLN A 499 -6.97 -19.14 11.96
N GLU A 500 -7.97 -18.42 12.46
CA GLU A 500 -9.17 -19.02 13.04
C GLU A 500 -9.88 -19.94 12.05
N ARG A 501 -10.11 -19.45 10.82
CA ARG A 501 -10.74 -20.22 9.74
C ARG A 501 -9.88 -21.41 9.32
N PHE A 502 -8.57 -21.24 9.25
CA PHE A 502 -7.67 -22.35 8.94
C PHE A 502 -7.73 -23.45 10.01
N ASN A 503 -7.78 -23.08 11.30
CA ASN A 503 -7.93 -24.03 12.41
C ASN A 503 -9.27 -24.78 12.34
N GLU A 504 -10.36 -24.13 11.94
CA GLU A 504 -11.65 -24.79 11.67
C GLU A 504 -11.53 -25.84 10.56
N PHE A 505 -10.85 -25.50 9.45
CA PHE A 505 -10.62 -26.44 8.36
C PHE A 505 -9.75 -27.62 8.78
N LEU A 506 -8.67 -27.40 9.54
CA LEU A 506 -7.81 -28.46 10.06
C LEU A 506 -8.59 -29.43 10.97
N ARG A 507 -9.41 -28.90 11.88
CA ARG A 507 -10.27 -29.72 12.77
C ARG A 507 -11.28 -30.53 11.96
N THR A 508 -11.97 -29.90 11.02
CA THR A 508 -12.97 -30.56 10.16
C THR A 508 -12.31 -31.66 9.31
N ALA A 509 -11.10 -31.41 8.84
CA ALA A 509 -10.35 -32.35 8.04
C ALA A 509 -9.64 -33.43 8.88
N GLN A 510 -9.68 -33.38 10.21
CA GLN A 510 -8.94 -34.27 11.11
C GLN A 510 -7.44 -34.32 10.77
N CYS A 511 -6.86 -33.15 10.49
CA CYS A 511 -5.45 -33.02 10.15
C CYS A 511 -4.58 -33.09 11.42
N ASP A 512 -3.38 -33.69 11.34
CA ASP A 512 -2.40 -33.63 12.43
C ASP A 512 -1.82 -32.22 12.52
N THR A 513 -2.25 -31.46 13.53
CA THR A 513 -1.84 -30.07 13.73
C THR A 513 -0.49 -29.93 14.41
N THR A 514 0.09 -31.01 14.95
CA THR A 514 1.38 -30.94 15.68
C THR A 514 2.55 -30.57 14.78
N ARG A 515 2.40 -30.83 13.48
CA ARG A 515 3.40 -30.56 12.43
C ARG A 515 3.02 -29.36 11.56
N ILE A 516 2.02 -28.56 11.94
CA ILE A 516 1.54 -27.44 11.13
C ILE A 516 1.79 -26.13 11.88
N GLY A 517 2.57 -25.24 11.26
CA GLY A 517 2.85 -23.90 11.76
C GLY A 517 1.65 -22.95 11.62
N PRO A 518 1.76 -21.72 12.17
CA PRO A 518 0.73 -20.70 11.95
C PRO A 518 0.65 -20.33 10.46
N VAL A 519 -0.53 -19.89 10.03
CA VAL A 519 -0.72 -19.25 8.73
C VAL A 519 0.09 -17.97 8.70
N MET A 520 0.94 -17.86 7.68
CA MET A 520 1.68 -16.64 7.41
C MET A 520 1.06 -15.97 6.20
N ILE A 521 0.80 -14.67 6.31
CA ILE A 521 0.40 -13.85 5.17
C ILE A 521 1.56 -12.90 4.88
N PHE A 522 2.04 -12.95 3.64
CA PHE A 522 3.09 -12.06 3.14
C PHE A 522 2.46 -11.12 2.13
N SER A 523 2.72 -9.82 2.25
CA SER A 523 2.50 -8.94 1.12
C SER A 523 3.56 -9.15 0.03
N ILE A 524 3.40 -8.51 -1.13
CA ILE A 524 4.46 -8.46 -2.13
C ILE A 524 5.72 -7.84 -1.52
N THR A 525 5.58 -6.74 -0.77
CA THR A 525 6.73 -6.11 -0.09
C THR A 525 7.40 -7.05 0.90
N ASP A 526 6.64 -7.77 1.72
CA ASP A 526 7.20 -8.73 2.66
C ASP A 526 8.02 -9.82 1.93
N PHE A 527 7.55 -10.25 0.76
CA PHE A 527 8.23 -11.25 -0.04
C PHE A 527 9.51 -10.74 -0.71
N GLU A 528 9.53 -9.47 -1.14
CA GLU A 528 10.73 -8.78 -1.60
C GLU A 528 11.75 -8.59 -0.46
N ILE A 529 11.28 -8.27 0.76
CA ILE A 529 12.12 -8.21 1.96
C ILE A 529 12.69 -9.60 2.27
N LEU A 530 11.87 -10.66 2.16
CA LEU A 530 12.34 -12.03 2.33
C LEU A 530 13.49 -12.35 1.37
N GLN A 531 13.33 -12.02 0.08
CA GLN A 531 14.40 -12.17 -0.93
C GLN A 531 15.66 -11.40 -0.53
N ALA A 532 15.53 -10.14 -0.11
CA ALA A 532 16.66 -9.32 0.29
C ALA A 532 17.42 -9.92 1.49
N VAL A 533 16.71 -10.46 2.49
CA VAL A 533 17.31 -11.00 3.72
C VAL A 533 17.78 -12.45 3.55
N ALA A 534 17.21 -13.20 2.62
CA ALA A 534 17.56 -14.60 2.35
C ALA A 534 19.03 -14.80 1.94
N CYS A 535 19.68 -13.77 1.38
CA CYS A 535 21.11 -13.83 1.07
C CYS A 535 22.01 -13.86 2.33
N ARG A 536 21.49 -13.49 3.50
CA ARG A 536 22.25 -13.42 4.77
C ARG A 536 21.76 -14.38 5.84
N LYS A 537 20.48 -14.74 5.83
CA LYS A 537 19.87 -15.66 6.78
C LYS A 537 19.26 -16.85 6.03
N PRO A 538 19.48 -18.10 6.47
CA PRO A 538 18.83 -19.26 5.86
C PRO A 538 17.31 -19.07 5.86
N VAL A 539 16.69 -19.23 4.69
CA VAL A 539 15.24 -19.03 4.48
C VAL A 539 14.41 -19.82 5.49
N ARG A 540 14.76 -21.09 5.72
CA ARG A 540 14.17 -21.93 6.76
C ARG A 540 14.09 -21.23 8.12
N ARG A 541 15.20 -20.63 8.59
CA ARG A 541 15.24 -19.93 9.88
C ARG A 541 14.39 -18.67 9.91
N LEU A 542 14.23 -18.00 8.75
CA LEU A 542 13.34 -16.85 8.64
C LEU A 542 11.88 -17.26 8.84
N PHE A 543 11.45 -18.35 8.20
CA PHE A 543 10.09 -18.89 8.37
C PHE A 543 9.86 -19.45 9.79
N GLU A 544 10.81 -20.22 10.34
CA GLU A 544 10.70 -20.74 11.71
C GLU A 544 10.66 -19.60 12.74
N GLY A 545 11.56 -18.62 12.61
CA GLY A 545 11.62 -17.47 13.52
C GLY A 545 10.41 -16.56 13.39
N PHE A 546 9.89 -16.34 12.18
CA PHE A 546 8.64 -15.60 12.00
C PHE A 546 7.45 -16.37 12.58
N GLY A 547 7.38 -17.69 12.36
CA GLY A 547 6.35 -18.54 12.94
C GLY A 547 6.35 -18.53 14.47
N ALA A 548 7.53 -18.49 15.10
CA ALA A 548 7.66 -18.30 16.54
C ALA A 548 7.21 -16.89 16.96
N TYR A 549 7.65 -15.85 16.25
CA TYR A 549 7.24 -14.47 16.50
C TYR A 549 5.71 -14.31 16.46
N LEU A 550 5.03 -14.92 15.49
CA LEU A 550 3.57 -14.88 15.39
C LEU A 550 2.87 -15.59 16.55
N LYS A 551 3.45 -16.67 17.09
CA LYS A 551 2.89 -17.35 18.28
C LYS A 551 3.04 -16.50 19.53
N ASP A 552 4.16 -15.80 19.66
CA ASP A 552 4.49 -15.01 20.84
C ASP A 552 3.81 -13.63 20.85
N HIS A 553 3.54 -13.05 19.67
CA HIS A 553 3.09 -11.65 19.53
C HIS A 553 1.79 -11.47 18.73
N GLY A 554 1.18 -12.55 18.22
CA GLY A 554 0.13 -12.51 17.21
C GLY A 554 -0.99 -11.51 17.48
N THR A 555 -1.57 -11.55 18.68
CA THR A 555 -2.71 -10.70 19.07
C THR A 555 -2.31 -9.31 19.58
N GLY A 556 -1.06 -9.13 20.03
CA GLY A 556 -0.60 -7.88 20.65
C GLY A 556 -0.18 -6.79 19.67
N ASN A 557 -0.14 -7.09 18.37
CA ASN A 557 0.31 -6.17 17.33
C ASN A 557 -0.44 -6.41 16.00
N PRO A 558 -1.67 -5.90 15.85
CA PRO A 558 -2.54 -6.15 14.70
C PRO A 558 -2.04 -5.52 13.41
N SER A 559 -1.28 -4.43 13.48
CA SER A 559 -0.70 -3.77 12.30
C SER A 559 0.61 -4.37 11.82
N GLY A 560 1.21 -5.24 12.62
CA GLY A 560 2.49 -5.86 12.31
C GLY A 560 2.42 -6.87 11.18
N GLY A 561 3.59 -7.32 10.74
CA GLY A 561 3.76 -8.29 9.65
C GLY A 561 5.20 -8.82 9.58
N PHE A 562 5.57 -9.43 8.46
CA PHE A 562 6.90 -9.99 8.29
C PHE A 562 8.00 -8.92 8.25
N SER A 563 7.76 -7.82 7.56
CA SER A 563 8.67 -6.65 7.53
C SER A 563 9.05 -6.17 8.93
N GLU A 564 8.09 -6.09 9.86
CA GLU A 564 8.35 -5.72 11.25
C GLU A 564 9.13 -6.81 12.01
N TYR A 565 8.82 -8.08 11.80
CA TYR A 565 9.63 -9.17 12.37
C TYR A 565 11.10 -9.06 11.92
N VAL A 566 11.33 -8.84 10.63
CA VAL A 566 12.69 -8.64 10.10
C VAL A 566 13.34 -7.43 10.76
N TYR A 567 12.61 -6.33 10.89
CA TYR A 567 13.06 -5.11 11.54
C TYR A 567 13.50 -5.34 13.00
N ASN A 568 12.66 -6.02 13.78
CA ASN A 568 12.89 -6.27 15.20
C ASN A 568 14.03 -7.29 15.45
N THR A 569 14.24 -8.22 14.52
CA THR A 569 15.23 -9.30 14.67
C THR A 569 16.53 -9.09 13.88
N SER A 570 16.57 -8.09 13.02
CA SER A 570 17.73 -7.78 12.20
C SER A 570 18.21 -6.39 12.59
N CYS A 571 19.25 -6.31 13.43
CA CYS A 571 19.84 -5.05 13.89
C CYS A 571 20.46 -4.18 12.78
N ASP A 572 20.23 -4.51 11.51
CA ASP A 572 20.80 -3.87 10.35
C ASP A 572 19.69 -3.40 9.40
N THR A 573 19.24 -2.16 9.57
CA THR A 573 18.27 -1.52 8.67
C THR A 573 18.82 -1.29 7.26
N SER A 574 20.13 -1.47 7.03
CA SER A 574 20.70 -1.47 5.67
C SER A 574 20.30 -2.70 4.84
N LEU A 575 19.57 -3.65 5.44
CA LEU A 575 19.02 -4.83 4.79
C LEU A 575 17.83 -4.55 3.88
N LEU A 576 17.16 -3.40 4.01
CA LEU A 576 16.03 -3.06 3.15
C LEU A 576 16.54 -2.76 1.73
N PRO A 577 15.93 -3.36 0.69
CA PRO A 577 16.53 -3.43 -0.63
C PRO A 577 16.84 -2.05 -1.23
N ILE A 578 18.09 -1.88 -1.67
CA ILE A 578 18.58 -0.75 -2.47
C ILE A 578 18.46 -1.12 -3.96
N ARG A 579 17.37 -1.78 -4.38
CA ARG A 579 17.15 -2.12 -5.80
C ARG A 579 16.61 -0.91 -6.58
N ASN A 580 15.93 0.02 -5.90
CA ASN A 580 15.38 1.23 -6.52
C ASN A 580 16.38 2.14 -7.25
N ARG A 581 17.63 2.27 -6.77
CA ARG A 581 18.57 3.24 -7.37
C ARG A 581 18.80 2.98 -8.86
N SER A 582 18.81 1.72 -9.31
CA SER A 582 19.05 1.43 -10.74
C SER A 582 17.86 1.80 -11.62
N ILE A 583 16.62 1.55 -11.19
CA ILE A 583 15.44 1.83 -12.03
C ILE A 583 15.11 3.32 -12.07
N TYR A 584 15.24 4.03 -10.95
CA TYR A 584 15.17 5.50 -10.99
C TYR A 584 16.23 6.09 -11.91
N GLN A 585 17.45 5.56 -11.86
CA GLN A 585 18.52 6.00 -12.75
C GLN A 585 18.18 5.70 -14.21
N ILE A 586 17.62 4.53 -14.55
CA ILE A 586 17.20 4.20 -15.93
C ILE A 586 16.19 5.23 -16.46
N TYR A 587 15.15 5.54 -15.68
CA TYR A 587 14.13 6.50 -16.11
C TYR A 587 14.62 7.95 -16.10
N ALA A 588 15.50 8.31 -15.16
CA ALA A 588 16.16 9.61 -15.15
C ALA A 588 17.10 9.77 -16.35
N ASP A 589 17.90 8.75 -16.68
CA ASP A 589 18.78 8.73 -17.85
C ASP A 589 17.97 8.78 -19.15
N GLU A 590 16.85 8.06 -19.23
CA GLU A 590 15.93 8.14 -20.36
C GLU A 590 15.35 9.56 -20.49
N LEU A 591 14.98 10.22 -19.38
CA LEU A 591 14.49 11.59 -19.38
C LEU A 591 15.58 12.58 -19.81
N ILE A 592 16.79 12.47 -19.27
CA ILE A 592 17.95 13.29 -19.64
C ILE A 592 18.26 13.11 -21.12
N SER A 593 18.31 11.87 -21.61
CA SER A 593 18.56 11.58 -23.02
C SER A 593 17.50 12.20 -23.93
N ARG A 594 16.22 12.24 -23.53
CA ARG A 594 15.16 12.91 -24.28
C ARG A 594 15.39 14.42 -24.34
N LEU A 595 15.70 15.05 -23.20
CA LEU A 595 16.00 16.49 -23.12
C LEU A 595 17.21 16.86 -24.01
N ASP A 596 18.31 16.10 -23.92
CA ASP A 596 19.52 16.33 -24.72
C ASP A 596 19.28 16.16 -26.22
N SER A 597 18.43 15.20 -26.61
CA SER A 597 18.11 14.94 -28.02
C SER A 597 17.33 16.07 -28.68
N ASN A 598 16.58 16.86 -27.89
CA ASN A 598 15.80 17.98 -28.39
C ASN A 598 16.58 19.30 -28.35
N ASN A 599 17.50 19.47 -27.40
CA ASN A 599 18.46 20.58 -27.39
C ASN A 599 19.42 20.57 -28.59
N ASN A 600 19.77 19.39 -29.13
CA ASN A 600 20.62 19.28 -30.33
C ASN A 600 19.85 19.52 -31.66
N LYS A 601 18.54 19.75 -31.63
CA LYS A 601 17.70 20.02 -32.82
C LYS A 601 17.33 21.50 -33.00
N GLN A 602 17.67 22.36 -32.03
CA GLN A 602 17.61 23.81 -32.12
C GLN A 602 18.99 24.36 -32.48
#